data_AF-A0A7M4A936-F1
#
_entry.id   AF-A0A7M4A936-F1
#
_cell.length_a   1.000
_cell.length_b   1.000
_cell.length_c   1.000
_cell.angle_alpha   90.00
_cell.angle_beta   90.00
_cell.angle_gamma   90.00
#
_symmetry.space_group_name_H-M   'P 1'
#
loop_
_entity.id
_entity.type
_entity.pdbx_description
1 polymer ?
#
loop_
_entity_poly.entity_id
_entity_poly.type
_entity_poly.pdbx_seq_one_letter_code
_entity_poly.pdbx_strand_id
1 'polypeptide(L)'
;KPAPKKKKRRRIKINTKLGLRQKKITDQEDTYTDQIGWTAMEESFEDYEDPTPTEPEIVTHQCSMCGSTMKIPRPKRERYKVICAYPECGHSDMVGI
;
A
#
# COMPACT_ATOMS: atom_id res chain seq x y z
N LYS A 1 46.02 56.54 -20.83
CA LYS A 1 44.92 55.58 -20.60
C LYS A 1 45.30 54.68 -19.42
N PRO A 2 44.33 54.10 -18.69
CA PRO A 2 43.63 54.55 -17.48
C PRO A 2 44.29 53.97 -16.19
N ALA A 3 43.92 54.30 -14.96
CA ALA A 3 42.87 53.61 -14.17
C ALA A 3 43.15 53.81 -12.64
N PRO A 4 42.16 53.65 -11.75
CA PRO A 4 41.92 54.65 -10.70
C PRO A 4 41.68 54.12 -9.26
N LYS A 5 41.42 55.06 -8.33
CA LYS A 5 40.68 54.95 -7.03
C LYS A 5 41.50 54.40 -5.84
N LYS A 6 41.32 54.86 -4.58
CA LYS A 6 40.11 54.68 -3.75
C LYS A 6 40.09 55.64 -2.54
N LYS A 7 38.95 56.30 -2.26
CA LYS A 7 38.69 57.00 -0.98
C LYS A 7 38.33 55.96 0.10
N LYS A 8 39.08 55.95 1.22
CA LYS A 8 38.77 55.14 2.40
C LYS A 8 37.52 55.69 3.10
N ARG A 9 36.37 55.02 2.98
CA ARG A 9 35.18 55.31 3.80
C ARG A 9 35.35 54.59 5.15
N ARG A 10 35.27 55.34 6.24
CA ARG A 10 35.37 54.85 7.63
C ARG A 10 34.17 53.94 7.93
N ARG A 11 34.42 52.76 8.51
CA ARG A 11 33.40 51.77 8.90
C ARG A 11 32.53 52.33 10.03
N ILE A 12 31.20 52.27 9.86
CA ILE A 12 30.22 52.52 10.93
C ILE A 12 30.23 51.30 11.85
N LYS A 13 30.51 51.49 13.14
CA LYS A 13 30.38 50.43 14.16
C LYS A 13 28.92 50.37 14.58
N ILE A 14 28.24 49.28 14.26
CA ILE A 14 26.89 49.01 14.76
C ILE A 14 27.06 48.33 16.12
N ASN A 15 26.81 49.07 17.20
CA ASN A 15 26.86 48.54 18.55
C ASN A 15 25.49 47.96 18.92
N THR A 16 25.11 46.83 18.35
CA THR A 16 23.93 46.08 18.78
C THR A 16 24.33 45.11 19.88
N LYS A 17 24.40 45.62 21.12
CA LYS A 17 24.48 44.77 22.32
C LYS A 17 23.14 44.04 22.44
N LEU A 18 23.06 42.84 21.85
CA LEU A 18 21.93 41.94 21.98
C LEU A 18 21.83 41.52 23.45
N GLY A 19 21.04 42.25 24.23
CA GLY A 19 20.66 41.85 25.59
C GLY A 19 19.62 40.74 25.50
N LEU A 20 20.07 39.49 25.32
CA LEU A 20 19.22 38.32 25.49
C LEU A 20 18.83 38.21 26.98
N ARG A 21 17.75 38.87 27.38
CA ARG A 21 17.04 38.53 28.62
C ARG A 21 16.25 37.27 28.34
N GLN A 22 16.85 36.11 28.60
CA GLN A 22 16.12 34.86 28.60
C GLN A 22 15.13 34.87 29.77
N LYS A 23 13.83 34.75 29.47
CA LYS A 23 12.82 34.41 30.48
C LYS A 23 13.08 32.95 30.86
N LYS A 24 13.05 32.65 32.16
CA LYS A 24 13.21 31.29 32.70
C LYS A 24 12.24 30.36 31.95
N ILE A 25 12.75 29.23 31.49
CA ILE A 25 11.93 28.13 30.97
C ILE A 25 11.03 27.69 32.13
N THR A 26 9.73 27.82 31.94
CA THR A 26 8.70 27.33 32.87
C THR A 26 8.48 25.84 32.63
N ASP A 27 8.21 25.07 33.68
CA ASP A 27 7.83 23.64 33.63
C ASP A 27 6.42 23.42 33.03
N GLN A 28 6.09 24.14 31.95
CA GLN A 28 4.92 23.84 31.13
C GLN A 28 5.38 22.89 30.05
N GLU A 29 5.12 21.61 30.32
CA GLU A 29 5.27 20.42 29.50
C GLU A 29 5.76 20.68 28.08
N ASP A 30 7.06 20.46 27.86
CA ASP A 30 7.63 20.21 26.54
C ASP A 30 7.09 18.85 26.04
N THR A 31 5.80 18.80 25.70
CA THR A 31 5.24 17.73 24.89
C THR A 31 5.55 18.04 23.44
N TYR A 32 6.85 18.18 23.14
CA TYR A 32 7.34 18.21 21.79
C TYR A 32 7.23 16.78 21.25
N THR A 33 6.09 16.49 20.63
CA THR A 33 5.87 15.24 19.93
C THR A 33 6.63 15.30 18.61
N ASP A 34 7.87 14.82 18.61
CA ASP A 34 8.57 14.44 17.40
C ASP A 34 7.85 13.23 16.75
N GLN A 35 6.64 13.45 16.25
CA GLN A 35 6.05 12.57 15.25
C GLN A 35 6.72 12.87 13.92
N ILE A 36 8.00 12.51 13.83
CA ILE A 36 8.77 12.61 12.61
C ILE A 36 8.48 11.36 11.77
N GLY A 37 7.62 11.57 10.75
CA GLY A 37 7.61 10.81 9.49
C GLY A 37 6.97 9.42 9.53
N TRP A 38 5.95 9.22 8.68
CA TRP A 38 5.33 7.94 8.24
C TRP A 38 4.99 6.86 9.27
N THR A 39 5.27 7.07 10.56
CA THR A 39 5.09 6.14 11.69
C THR A 39 3.98 6.59 12.63
N ALA A 40 3.36 7.75 12.36
CA ALA A 40 2.20 8.25 13.09
C ALA A 40 0.87 7.92 12.41
N MET A 41 0.90 7.27 11.24
CA MET A 41 -0.27 6.66 10.64
C MET A 41 -0.16 5.17 10.98
N GLU A 42 -1.26 4.59 11.47
CA GLU A 42 -1.42 3.15 11.70
C GLU A 42 -1.10 2.63 13.12
N GLU A 43 -1.83 3.14 14.11
CA GLU A 43 -2.32 2.32 15.24
C GLU A 43 -3.54 1.46 14.79
N SER A 44 -3.87 1.45 13.49
CA SER A 44 -4.99 0.74 12.90
C SER A 44 -4.54 -0.60 12.35
N PHE A 45 -4.78 -1.66 13.14
CA PHE A 45 -4.87 -3.05 12.70
C PHE A 45 -3.74 -3.49 11.77
N GLU A 46 -2.80 -4.24 12.35
CA GLU A 46 -2.10 -5.28 11.61
C GLU A 46 -3.15 -6.01 10.76
N ASP A 47 -3.17 -5.74 9.45
CA ASP A 47 -3.78 -6.59 8.45
C ASP A 47 -3.02 -7.91 8.55
N TYR A 48 -3.39 -8.72 9.54
CA TYR A 48 -3.35 -10.16 9.42
C TYR A 48 -4.37 -10.50 8.33
N GLU A 49 -4.01 -10.21 7.08
CA GLU A 49 -4.33 -11.13 6.01
C GLU A 49 -3.58 -12.43 6.36
N ASP A 50 -4.13 -13.19 7.31
CA ASP A 50 -3.99 -14.63 7.27
C ASP A 50 -4.20 -15.01 5.80
N PRO A 51 -3.29 -15.78 5.17
CA PRO A 51 -3.53 -16.25 3.83
C PRO A 51 -4.81 -17.08 3.91
N THR A 52 -5.94 -16.44 3.58
CA THR A 52 -7.23 -17.12 3.48
C THR A 52 -6.94 -18.35 2.63
N PRO A 53 -7.15 -19.57 3.15
CA PRO A 53 -6.80 -20.78 2.43
C PRO A 53 -7.46 -20.64 1.08
N THR A 54 -6.65 -20.52 0.01
CA THR A 54 -7.15 -20.16 -1.31
C THR A 54 -8.28 -21.11 -1.64
N GLU A 55 -9.50 -20.61 -1.60
CA GLU A 55 -10.66 -21.46 -1.79
C GLU A 55 -10.53 -22.12 -3.16
N PRO A 56 -10.94 -23.39 -3.29
CA PRO A 56 -10.81 -24.08 -4.56
C PRO A 56 -11.62 -23.30 -5.59
N GLU A 57 -10.91 -22.69 -6.55
CA GLU A 57 -11.56 -21.91 -7.60
C GLU A 57 -12.63 -22.76 -8.27
N ILE A 58 -13.85 -22.25 -8.35
CA ILE A 58 -14.99 -23.00 -8.89
C ILE A 58 -15.12 -22.66 -10.37
N VAL A 59 -15.01 -23.68 -11.22
CA VAL A 59 -15.23 -23.54 -12.67
C VAL A 59 -16.66 -23.94 -13.00
N THR A 60 -17.34 -23.11 -13.78
CA THR A 60 -18.68 -23.39 -14.29
C THR A 60 -18.58 -24.08 -15.64
N HIS A 61 -19.09 -25.30 -15.75
CA HIS A 61 -19.17 -26.07 -16.99
C HIS A 61 -20.62 -26.18 -17.47
N GLN A 62 -20.86 -26.01 -18.77
CA GLN A 62 -22.15 -26.28 -19.39
C GLN A 62 -22.09 -27.64 -20.11
N CYS A 63 -22.98 -28.56 -19.76
CA CYS A 63 -23.03 -29.87 -20.42
C CYS A 63 -23.58 -29.74 -21.84
N SER A 64 -22.93 -30.37 -22.82
CA SER A 64 -23.31 -30.26 -24.25
C SER A 64 -24.67 -30.90 -24.57
N MET A 65 -25.03 -31.97 -23.87
CA MET A 65 -26.25 -32.75 -24.15
C MET A 65 -27.51 -32.17 -23.51
N CYS A 66 -27.44 -31.80 -22.22
CA CYS A 66 -28.61 -31.34 -21.46
C CYS A 66 -28.60 -29.84 -21.16
N GLY A 67 -27.53 -29.12 -21.51
CA GLY A 67 -27.40 -27.68 -21.27
C GLY A 67 -27.31 -27.28 -19.79
N SER A 68 -27.31 -28.23 -18.85
CA SER A 68 -27.20 -27.95 -17.42
C SER A 68 -25.86 -27.32 -17.07
N THR A 69 -25.86 -26.34 -16.18
CA THR A 69 -24.65 -25.70 -15.65
C THR A 69 -24.19 -26.37 -14.37
N MET A 70 -22.98 -26.94 -14.42
CA MET A 70 -22.32 -27.65 -13.34
C MET A 70 -21.25 -26.76 -12.71
N LYS A 71 -21.23 -26.69 -11.38
CA LYS A 71 -20.15 -26.05 -10.60
C LYS A 71 -19.17 -27.14 -10.17
N ILE A 72 -17.95 -27.09 -10.68
CA ILE A 72 -16.92 -28.11 -10.46
C ILE A 72 -15.69 -27.45 -9.84
N PRO A 73 -15.08 -28.05 -8.81
CA PRO A 73 -13.82 -27.55 -8.27
C PRO A 73 -12.74 -27.59 -9.36
N ARG A 74 -11.85 -26.58 -9.39
CA ARG A 74 -10.81 -26.46 -10.41
C ARG A 74 -9.96 -27.74 -10.47
N PRO A 75 -9.98 -28.47 -11.59
CA PRO A 75 -9.14 -29.64 -11.75
C PRO A 75 -7.67 -29.23 -11.90
N LYS A 76 -6.76 -30.08 -11.41
CA LYS A 76 -5.31 -29.83 -11.47
C LYS A 76 -4.70 -29.96 -12.88
N ARG A 77 -5.43 -30.56 -13.83
CA ARG A 77 -4.96 -30.82 -15.19
C ARG A 77 -5.73 -29.95 -16.18
N GLU A 78 -5.06 -29.53 -17.25
CA GLU A 78 -5.66 -28.73 -18.32
C GLU A 78 -6.73 -29.51 -19.11
N ARG A 79 -6.56 -30.83 -19.22
CA ARG A 79 -7.51 -31.74 -19.89
C ARG A 79 -8.17 -32.66 -18.87
N TYR A 80 -9.50 -32.61 -18.80
CA TYR A 80 -10.28 -33.40 -17.85
C TYR A 80 -11.65 -33.77 -18.43
N LYS A 81 -12.19 -34.85 -17.87
CA LYS A 81 -13.51 -35.38 -18.21
C LYS A 81 -14.49 -34.92 -17.15
N VAL A 82 -15.52 -34.20 -17.56
CA VAL A 82 -16.64 -33.80 -16.69
C VAL A 82 -17.79 -34.77 -16.95
N ILE A 83 -18.26 -35.42 -15.90
CA ILE A 83 -19.47 -36.25 -15.96
C ILE A 83 -20.64 -35.39 -15.49
N CYS A 84 -21.70 -35.33 -16.28
CA CYS A 84 -22.92 -34.61 -15.88
C CYS A 84 -23.52 -35.24 -14.63
N ALA A 85 -23.82 -34.44 -13.61
CA ALA A 85 -24.43 -34.92 -12.37
C ALA A 85 -25.90 -35.29 -12.51
N TYR A 86 -26.52 -34.93 -13.64
CA TYR A 86 -27.90 -35.29 -13.90
C TYR A 86 -28.00 -36.78 -14.28
N PRO A 87 -28.73 -37.61 -13.49
CA PRO A 87 -28.68 -39.07 -13.60
C PRO A 87 -29.24 -39.59 -14.92
N GLU A 88 -30.11 -38.83 -15.58
CA GLU A 88 -30.71 -39.22 -16.86
C GLU A 88 -29.79 -38.89 -18.06
N CYS A 89 -28.85 -37.97 -17.87
CA CYS A 89 -27.96 -37.54 -18.95
C CYS A 89 -26.70 -38.42 -19.01
N GLY A 90 -26.01 -38.62 -17.87
CA GLY A 90 -24.81 -39.46 -17.78
C GLY A 90 -23.68 -39.11 -18.76
N HIS A 91 -23.79 -37.98 -19.45
CA HIS A 91 -22.90 -37.61 -20.53
C HIS A 91 -21.54 -37.18 -19.98
N SER A 92 -20.51 -37.45 -20.76
CA SER A 92 -19.16 -37.08 -20.40
C SER A 92 -18.54 -36.12 -21.41
N ASP A 93 -18.41 -34.87 -20.99
CA ASP A 93 -17.80 -33.81 -21.77
C ASP A 93 -16.29 -33.79 -21.52
N MET A 94 -15.51 -33.72 -22.61
CA MET A 94 -14.06 -33.57 -22.56
C MET A 94 -13.73 -32.09 -22.64
N VAL A 95 -13.17 -31.52 -21.56
CA VAL A 95 -12.81 -30.10 -21.48
C VAL A 95 -11.28 -29.98 -21.58
N GLY A 96 -10.83 -29.17 -22.53
CA GLY A 96 -9.43 -28.88 -22.83
C GLY A 96 -9.12 -28.94 -24.32
N ILE A 97 -8.30 -28.00 -24.83
CA ILE A 97 -7.71 -28.04 -26.18
C ILE A 97 -6.49 -28.97 -26.18
#